data_AF-A0A2V6ASP1-F1
#
_entry.id   AF-A0A2V6ASP1-F1
#
_cell.length_a   1.000
_cell.length_b   1.000
_cell.length_c   1.000
_cell.angle_alpha   90.00
_cell.angle_beta   90.00
_cell.angle_gamma   90.00
#
_symmetry.space_group_name_H-M   'P 1'
#
loop_
_entity.id
_entity.type
_entity.pdbx_description
1 polymer ?
#
loop_
_entity_poly.entity_id
_entity_poly.type
_entity_poly.pdbx_seq_one_letter_code
_entity_poly.pdbx_strand_id
1 'polypeptide(L)'
;MTPEEIFDDANGDLAIGNLESAVEKYRRCVQIAPDFFDGWHALGMSLMKLGRFNEAIEAGKKAVELRPNDQIGWTSLSLFY
;
A
#
# COMPACT_ATOMS: atom_id res chain seq x y z
N MET A 1 -10.89 -7.57 13.73
CA MET A 1 -9.98 -6.60 13.12
C MET A 1 -10.62 -6.12 11.84
N THR A 2 -11.03 -4.85 11.84
CA THR A 2 -11.42 -4.16 10.62
C THR A 2 -10.18 -3.91 9.76
N PRO A 3 -10.33 -3.69 8.43
CA PRO A 3 -9.21 -3.29 7.58
C PRO A 3 -8.51 -2.02 8.10
N GLU A 4 -9.25 -1.11 8.73
CA GLU A 4 -8.71 0.11 9.36
C GLU A 4 -7.80 -0.20 10.57
N GLU A 5 -8.17 -1.16 11.43
CA GLU A 5 -7.31 -1.56 12.56
C GLU A 5 -6.00 -2.20 12.08
N ILE A 6 -6.06 -3.01 11.02
CA ILE A 6 -4.87 -3.64 10.43
C ILE A 6 -3.98 -2.58 9.78
N PHE A 7 -4.59 -1.56 9.19
CA PHE A 7 -3.88 -0.43 8.60
C PHE A 7 -3.16 0.41 9.66
N ASP A 8 -3.81 0.71 10.78
CA ASP A 8 -3.19 1.45 11.89
C ASP A 8 -2.00 0.67 12.48
N ASP A 9 -2.19 -0.63 12.71
CA ASP A 9 -1.13 -1.53 13.17
C ASP A 9 0.04 -1.63 12.18
N ALA A 10 -0.24 -1.68 10.88
CA ALA A 10 0.79 -1.64 9.83
C ALA A 10 1.55 -0.30 9.81
N ASN A 11 0.85 0.80 10.07
CA ASN A 11 1.45 2.13 10.13
C ASN A 11 2.36 2.29 11.36
N GLY A 12 2.01 1.63 12.47
CA GLY A 12 2.88 1.49 13.64
C GLY A 12 4.21 0.79 13.29
N ASP A 13 4.15 -0.36 12.60
CA ASP A 13 5.36 -1.06 12.13
C ASP A 13 6.19 -0.24 11.15
N LEU A 14 5.53 0.50 10.26
CA LEU A 14 6.19 1.41 9.33
C LEU A 14 6.96 2.51 10.08
N ALA A 15 6.37 3.06 11.15
CA ALA A 15 6.98 4.13 11.95
C ALA A 15 8.24 3.67 12.72
N ILE A 16 8.26 2.42 13.18
CA ILE A 16 9.45 1.82 13.83
C ILE A 16 10.48 1.27 12.81
N GLY A 17 10.21 1.38 11.51
CA GLY A 17 11.10 0.94 10.43
C GLY A 17 11.00 -0.55 10.08
N ASN A 18 10.02 -1.26 10.62
CA ASN A 18 9.78 -2.68 10.34
C ASN A 18 8.98 -2.86 9.04
N LEU A 19 9.62 -2.54 7.91
CA LEU A 19 8.98 -2.49 6.61
C LEU A 19 8.40 -3.83 6.16
N GLU A 20 9.04 -4.95 6.47
CA GLU A 20 8.56 -6.28 6.08
C GLU A 20 7.24 -6.63 6.77
N SER A 21 7.16 -6.36 8.08
CA SER A 21 5.93 -6.60 8.84
C SER A 21 4.81 -5.65 8.40
N ALA A 22 5.13 -4.38 8.14
CA ALA A 22 4.18 -3.42 7.60
C ALA A 22 3.61 -3.89 6.24
N VAL A 23 4.46 -4.36 5.32
CA VAL A 23 4.01 -4.91 4.03
C VAL A 23 3.07 -6.09 4.19
N GLU A 24 3.38 -7.03 5.09
CA GLU A 24 2.51 -8.19 5.34
C GLU A 24 1.12 -7.76 5.84
N LYS A 25 1.08 -6.81 6.78
CA LYS A 25 -0.16 -6.26 7.32
C LYS A 25 -0.94 -5.47 6.27
N TYR A 26 -0.28 -4.62 5.47
CA TYR A 26 -0.93 -3.91 4.37
C TYR A 26 -1.49 -4.88 3.32
N ARG A 27 -0.78 -5.98 3.00
CA ARG A 27 -1.31 -7.04 2.13
C ARG A 27 -2.59 -7.64 2.69
N ARG A 28 -2.61 -7.91 4.00
CA ARG A 28 -3.80 -8.45 4.66
C ARG A 28 -4.95 -7.44 4.65
N CYS A 29 -4.65 -6.16 4.84
CA CYS A 29 -5.61 -5.06 4.75
C CYS A 29 -6.29 -5.04 3.36
N VAL A 30 -5.52 -5.04 2.28
CA VAL A 30 -6.07 -5.03 0.91
C VAL A 30 -6.71 -6.36 0.49
N GLN A 31 -6.39 -7.48 1.13
CA GLN A 31 -7.10 -8.74 0.92
C GLN A 31 -8.50 -8.73 1.56
N ILE A 32 -8.66 -8.05 2.69
CA ILE A 32 -9.95 -7.91 3.38
C ILE A 32 -10.80 -6.83 2.73
N ALA A 33 -10.17 -5.71 2.37
CA ALA A 33 -10.80 -4.57 1.70
C ALA A 33 -10.05 -4.25 0.40
N PRO A 34 -10.34 -4.97 -0.69
CA PRO A 34 -9.68 -4.75 -1.98
C PRO A 34 -9.97 -3.39 -2.60
N ASP A 35 -11.01 -2.69 -2.11
CA ASP A 35 -11.44 -1.34 -2.45
C ASP A 35 -10.80 -0.25 -1.57
N PHE A 36 -9.90 -0.61 -0.66
CA PHE A 36 -9.25 0.33 0.24
C PHE A 36 -8.01 0.99 -0.40
N PHE A 37 -8.22 2.19 -0.94
CA PHE A 37 -7.18 2.97 -1.63
C PHE A 37 -5.94 3.19 -0.76
N ASP A 38 -6.11 3.63 0.49
CA ASP A 38 -4.99 3.93 1.40
C ASP A 38 -4.13 2.70 1.69
N GLY A 39 -4.76 1.52 1.78
CA GLY A 39 -4.06 0.25 1.94
C GLY A 39 -3.16 -0.09 0.75
N TRP A 40 -3.66 0.05 -0.48
CA TRP A 40 -2.87 -0.18 -1.70
C TRP A 40 -1.73 0.84 -1.84
N HIS A 41 -2.03 2.11 -1.51
CA HIS A 41 -1.05 3.18 -1.55
C HIS A 41 0.10 2.94 -0.56
N ALA A 42 -0.22 2.64 0.70
CA ALA A 42 0.77 2.37 1.73
C ALA A 42 1.56 1.07 1.48
N LEU A 43 0.91 0.06 0.92
CA LEU A 43 1.57 -1.18 0.46
C LEU A 43 2.62 -0.86 -0.61
N GLY A 44 2.26 -0.10 -1.64
CA GLY A 44 3.18 0.29 -2.72
C GLY A 44 4.38 1.09 -2.20
N MET A 45 4.15 2.08 -1.33
CA MET A 45 5.23 2.86 -0.72
C MET A 45 6.17 1.99 0.13
N SER A 46 5.63 1.05 0.90
CA SER A 46 6.43 0.17 1.76
C SER A 46 7.26 -0.82 0.93
N LEU A 47 6.68 -1.37 -0.14
CA LEU A 47 7.37 -2.23 -1.09
C LEU A 47 8.50 -1.49 -1.83
N MET A 48 8.27 -0.23 -2.21
CA MET A 48 9.32 0.63 -2.76
C MET A 48 10.50 0.79 -1.80
N LYS A 49 10.23 1.07 -0.52
CA LYS A 49 11.27 1.21 0.50
C LYS A 49 12.08 -0.07 0.70
N LEU A 50 11.46 -1.24 0.48
CA LEU A 50 12.12 -2.55 0.48
C LEU A 50 12.83 -2.90 -0.84
N GLY A 51 12.75 -2.05 -1.87
CA GLY A 51 13.32 -2.33 -3.19
C GLY A 51 12.52 -3.33 -4.03
N ARG A 52 11.30 -3.66 -3.61
CA ARG A 52 10.39 -4.59 -4.32
C ARG A 52 9.55 -3.84 -5.36
N PHE A 53 10.22 -3.25 -6.35
CA PHE A 53 9.60 -2.34 -7.32
C PHE A 53 8.48 -2.98 -8.14
N ASN A 54 8.65 -4.22 -8.59
CA ASN A 54 7.60 -4.94 -9.35
C ASN A 54 6.30 -5.07 -8.56
N GLU A 55 6.40 -5.44 -7.27
CA GLU A 55 5.21 -5.56 -6.41
C GLU A 55 4.61 -4.19 -6.09
N ALA A 56 5.44 -3.15 -5.94
CA ALA A 56 4.99 -1.78 -5.74
C ALA A 56 4.19 -1.24 -6.93
N ILE A 57 4.65 -1.50 -8.15
CA ILE A 57 3.95 -1.11 -9.40
C ILE A 57 2.57 -1.78 -9.45
N GLU A 58 2.46 -3.07 -9.14
CA GLU A 58 1.18 -3.77 -9.13
C GLU A 58 0.21 -3.18 -8.08
N ALA A 59 0.71 -2.83 -6.89
CA ALA A 59 -0.08 -2.14 -5.87
C ALA A 59 -0.53 -0.74 -6.32
N GLY A 60 0.36 0.02 -6.98
CA GLY A 60 0.03 1.33 -7.55
C GLY A 60 -1.02 1.26 -8.66
N LYS A 61 -0.95 0.24 -9.54
CA LYS A 61 -1.97 -0.01 -10.57
C LYS A 61 -3.33 -0.25 -9.93
N LYS A 62 -3.39 -1.07 -8.88
CA LYS A 62 -4.64 -1.30 -8.13
C LYS A 62 -5.17 -0.03 -7.50
N ALA A 63 -4.31 0.80 -6.90
CA ALA A 63 -4.73 2.09 -6.35
C ALA A 63 -5.33 3.03 -7.42
N VAL A 64 -4.73 3.08 -8.61
CA VAL A 64 -5.24 3.85 -9.75
C VAL A 64 -6.55 3.26 -10.30
N GLU A 65 -6.69 1.93 -10.35
CA GLU A 65 -7.95 1.29 -10.76
C GLU A 65 -9.11 1.65 -9.82
N LEU A 66 -8.84 1.78 -8.52
CA LEU A 66 -9.85 2.17 -7.52
C LEU A 66 -10.25 3.64 -7.64
N ARG A 67 -9.27 4.52 -7.90
CA ARG A 67 -9.49 5.94 -8.08
C ARG A 67 -8.78 6.48 -9.32
N PRO A 68 -9.35 6.23 -10.52
CA PRO A 68 -8.70 6.62 -11.78
C PRO A 68 -8.63 8.13 -11.97
N ASN A 69 -9.48 8.89 -11.28
CA ASN A 69 -9.48 10.36 -11.30
C ASN A 69 -8.65 11.00 -10.18
N ASP A 70 -8.04 10.20 -9.31
CA ASP A 70 -7.28 10.71 -8.18
C ASP A 70 -5.80 10.85 -8.55
N GLN A 71 -5.32 12.10 -8.55
CA GLN A 71 -3.96 12.44 -8.94
C GLN A 71 -2.91 11.74 -8.06
N ILE A 72 -3.27 11.39 -6.82
CA ILE A 72 -2.35 10.74 -5.87
C ILE A 72 -2.00 9.34 -6.36
N GLY A 73 -3.00 8.57 -6.82
CA GLY A 73 -2.77 7.22 -7.33
C GLY A 73 -1.78 7.20 -8.50
N TRP A 74 -1.97 8.12 -9.45
CA TRP A 74 -1.07 8.28 -10.60
C TRP A 74 0.33 8.75 -10.20
N THR A 75 0.42 9.69 -9.25
CA THR A 75 1.72 10.19 -8.76
C THR A 75 2.51 9.06 -8.10
N SER A 76 1.84 8.21 -7.31
CA SER A 76 2.47 7.07 -6.66
C SER A 76 2.86 6.00 -7.68
N LEU A 77 2.01 5.71 -8.67
CA LEU A 77 2.38 4.81 -9.76
C LEU A 77 3.59 5.33 -10.56
N SER A 78 3.65 6.64 -10.83
CA SER A 78 4.82 7.26 -11.48
C SER A 78 6.08 7.20 -10.64
N LEU A 79 5.97 7.25 -9.30
CA LEU A 79 7.11 7.05 -8.39
C LEU A 79 7.61 5.59 -8.41
N PHE A 80 6.73 4.64 -8.71
CA PHE A 80 7.03 3.21 -8.68
C PHE A 80 7.74 2.72 -9.96
N TYR A 81 7.67 3.49 -11.06
CA TYR A 81 8.35 3.26 -12.33
C TYR A 81 9.76 3.88 -12.36
#